data_AF-A0A7Z9LDC3-F1
#
_entry.id   AF-A0A7Z9LDC3-F1
#
_cell.length_a   1.000
_cell.length_b   1.000
_cell.length_c   1.000
_cell.angle_alpha   90.00
_cell.angle_beta   90.00
_cell.angle_gamma   90.00
#
_symmetry.space_group_name_H-M   'P 1'
#
loop_
_entity.id
_entity.type
_entity.pdbx_description
1 polymer ?
#
loop_
_entity_poly.entity_id
_entity_poly.type
_entity_poly.pdbx_seq_one_letter_code
_entity_poly.pdbx_strand_id
1 'polypeptide(L)'
;MGERSVGGHAWPTSAQVLEAGEGWLREKARVGYRSKYIIDLARSIESGSFDPGPCEGGNLKGEDLQRFFNAVGGIGPATSAYLMALHGDASRLSIDSAVIAFCSRVHFGGRKPRPAEVERLYHRFGRWRALVYWFEFLLEEWWPQIRVVPDEKCGLRSTGGEV
;
A
#
# COMPACT_ATOMS: atom_id res chain seq x y z
N MET A 1 -16.96 6.60 -13.74
CA MET A 1 -17.13 7.12 -12.38
C MET A 1 -15.92 8.01 -12.09
N GLY A 2 -16.08 9.07 -11.30
CA GLY A 2 -15.06 10.10 -11.12
C GLY A 2 -15.16 11.19 -12.21
N GLU A 3 -14.92 12.43 -11.81
CA GLU A 3 -14.92 13.57 -12.72
C GLU A 3 -13.85 13.43 -13.80
N ARG A 4 -14.13 13.96 -14.99
CA ARG A 4 -13.17 13.91 -16.10
C ARG A 4 -12.02 14.87 -15.83
N SER A 5 -10.79 14.39 -16.00
CA SER A 5 -9.56 15.16 -15.86
C SER A 5 -8.67 14.99 -17.09
N VAL A 6 -7.58 15.76 -17.17
CA VAL A 6 -6.60 15.63 -18.26
C VAL A 6 -5.93 14.25 -18.14
N GLY A 7 -6.15 13.40 -19.15
CA GLY A 7 -5.56 12.05 -19.21
C GLY A 7 -6.40 10.93 -18.57
N GLY A 8 -7.57 11.22 -17.99
CA GLY A 8 -8.42 10.18 -17.44
C GLY A 8 -9.57 10.68 -16.56
N HIS A 9 -9.93 9.88 -15.55
CA HIS A 9 -10.91 10.23 -14.53
C HIS A 9 -10.22 10.37 -13.18
N ALA A 10 -10.64 11.34 -12.38
CA ALA A 10 -10.23 11.47 -10.99
C ALA A 10 -10.80 10.32 -10.14
N TRP A 11 -10.29 10.16 -8.92
CA TRP A 11 -10.90 9.26 -7.96
C TRP A 11 -12.33 9.71 -7.63
N PRO A 12 -13.31 8.81 -7.51
CA PRO A 12 -14.69 9.19 -7.26
C PRO A 12 -14.92 9.67 -5.82
N THR A 13 -15.91 10.55 -5.64
CA THR A 13 -16.40 10.92 -4.31
C THR A 13 -17.27 9.82 -3.69
N SER A 14 -17.52 9.86 -2.38
CA SER A 14 -18.44 8.95 -1.70
C SER A 14 -19.85 9.00 -2.28
N ALA A 15 -20.39 10.19 -2.56
CA ALA A 15 -21.68 10.37 -3.25
C ALA A 15 -21.73 9.66 -4.61
N GLN A 16 -20.68 9.79 -5.45
CA GLN A 16 -20.61 9.12 -6.75
C GLN A 16 -20.54 7.60 -6.62
N VAL A 17 -19.84 7.10 -5.60
CA VAL A 17 -19.79 5.65 -5.29
C VAL A 17 -21.18 5.14 -4.92
N LEU A 18 -21.93 5.87 -4.10
CA LEU A 18 -23.30 5.50 -3.72
C LEU A 18 -24.27 5.55 -4.90
N GLU A 19 -24.14 6.56 -5.78
CA GLU A 19 -24.99 6.70 -6.97
C GLU A 19 -24.82 5.50 -7.92
N ALA A 20 -23.60 5.03 -8.14
CA ALA A 20 -23.39 3.85 -8.98
C ALA A 20 -23.85 2.55 -8.30
N GLY A 21 -23.75 2.47 -6.97
CA GLY A 21 -24.24 1.36 -6.18
C GLY A 21 -23.40 0.07 -6.24
N GLU A 22 -23.76 -0.89 -5.39
CA GLU A 22 -23.00 -2.14 -5.20
C GLU A 22 -22.92 -2.99 -6.47
N GLY A 23 -24.03 -3.09 -7.22
CA GLY A 23 -24.10 -3.87 -8.46
C GLY A 23 -23.08 -3.39 -9.49
N TRP A 24 -22.99 -2.07 -9.69
CA TRP A 24 -22.00 -1.48 -10.58
C TRP A 24 -20.56 -1.76 -10.11
N LEU A 25 -20.28 -1.64 -8.80
CA LEU A 25 -18.97 -1.97 -8.25
C LEU A 25 -18.60 -3.44 -8.49
N ARG A 26 -19.55 -4.36 -8.35
CA ARG A 26 -19.34 -5.79 -8.60
C ARG A 26 -19.09 -6.09 -10.07
N GLU A 27 -19.87 -5.51 -10.97
CA GLU A 27 -19.87 -5.86 -12.40
C GLU A 27 -18.83 -5.09 -13.21
N LYS A 28 -18.72 -3.78 -12.97
CA LYS A 28 -17.87 -2.86 -13.75
C LYS A 28 -16.52 -2.64 -13.09
N ALA A 29 -16.49 -2.33 -11.79
CA ALA A 29 -15.23 -2.16 -11.06
C ALA A 29 -14.60 -3.50 -10.64
N ARG A 30 -15.37 -4.60 -10.67
CA ARG A 30 -14.92 -5.97 -10.40
C ARG A 30 -14.26 -6.16 -9.03
N VAL A 31 -14.73 -5.42 -8.02
CA VAL A 31 -14.20 -5.49 -6.64
C VAL A 31 -14.76 -6.66 -5.82
N GLY A 32 -15.67 -7.45 -6.40
CA GLY A 32 -16.21 -8.67 -5.79
C GLY A 32 -16.90 -8.41 -4.45
N TYR A 33 -16.63 -9.25 -3.44
CA TYR A 33 -17.24 -9.13 -2.10
C TYR A 33 -16.88 -7.81 -1.38
N ARG A 34 -15.83 -7.10 -1.82
CA ARG A 34 -15.42 -5.82 -1.22
C ARG A 34 -16.36 -4.67 -1.56
N SER A 35 -17.18 -4.82 -2.61
CA SER A 35 -18.20 -3.84 -2.98
C SER A 35 -19.07 -3.41 -1.80
N LYS A 36 -19.51 -4.37 -0.96
CA LYS A 36 -20.26 -4.09 0.26
C LYS A 36 -19.51 -3.14 1.21
N TYR A 37 -18.25 -3.42 1.52
CA TYR A 37 -17.46 -2.57 2.43
C TYR A 37 -17.21 -1.17 1.87
N ILE A 38 -17.04 -1.07 0.54
CA ILE A 38 -16.89 0.22 -0.14
C ILE A 38 -18.18 1.05 -0.05
N ILE A 39 -19.34 0.43 -0.26
CA ILE A 39 -20.65 1.09 -0.11
C ILE A 39 -20.90 1.48 1.35
N ASP A 40 -20.58 0.61 2.30
CA ASP A 40 -20.76 0.89 3.72
C ASP A 40 -19.89 2.08 4.17
N LEU A 41 -18.63 2.15 3.72
CA LEU A 41 -17.74 3.28 3.98
C LEU A 41 -18.24 4.58 3.31
N ALA A 42 -18.65 4.51 2.04
CA ALA A 42 -19.19 5.68 1.36
C ALA A 42 -20.45 6.21 2.08
N ARG A 43 -21.32 5.32 2.54
CA ARG A 43 -22.51 5.69 3.32
C ARG A 43 -22.15 6.33 4.65
N SER A 44 -21.16 5.81 5.37
CA SER A 44 -20.76 6.37 6.67
C SER A 44 -20.15 7.77 6.55
N ILE A 45 -19.43 8.03 5.46
CA ILE A 45 -18.91 9.36 5.12
C ILE A 45 -20.07 10.32 4.83
N GLU A 46 -20.99 9.96 3.94
CA GLU A 46 -22.12 10.81 3.56
C GLU A 46 -23.09 11.07 4.73
N SER A 47 -23.25 10.11 5.64
CA SER A 47 -24.06 10.30 6.85
C SER A 47 -23.32 11.05 7.97
N GLY A 48 -22.02 11.33 7.82
CA GLY A 48 -21.17 11.96 8.83
C GLY A 48 -20.85 11.07 10.04
N SER A 49 -21.10 9.76 9.98
CA SER A 49 -20.76 8.84 11.08
C SER A 49 -19.28 8.43 11.07
N PHE A 50 -18.60 8.68 9.95
CA PHE A 50 -17.16 8.54 9.81
C PHE A 50 -16.61 9.79 9.11
N ASP A 51 -15.70 10.51 9.77
CA ASP A 51 -15.04 11.70 9.23
C ASP A 51 -13.58 11.38 8.85
N PRO A 52 -13.19 11.44 7.57
CA PRO A 52 -11.81 11.23 7.14
C PRO A 52 -10.85 12.39 7.44
N GLY A 53 -11.37 13.59 7.73
CA GLY A 53 -10.58 14.82 7.87
C GLY A 53 -9.38 14.75 8.84
N PRO A 54 -9.51 14.16 10.04
CA PRO A 54 -8.38 14.02 10.97
C PRO A 54 -7.19 13.24 10.41
N CYS A 55 -7.45 12.25 9.54
CA CYS A 55 -6.42 11.43 8.90
C CYS A 55 -5.74 12.18 7.75
N GLU A 56 -6.52 12.91 6.93
CA GLU A 56 -6.01 13.73 5.83
C GLU A 56 -5.12 14.89 6.32
N GLY A 57 -5.47 15.50 7.45
CA GLY A 57 -4.68 16.57 8.07
C GLY A 57 -3.37 16.11 8.74
N GLY A 58 -3.07 14.82 8.77
CA GLY A 58 -1.88 14.28 9.45
C GLY A 58 -1.90 14.43 10.97
N ASN A 59 -3.08 14.61 11.55
CA ASN A 59 -3.28 14.84 12.99
C ASN A 59 -3.22 13.54 13.80
N LEU A 60 -3.39 12.39 13.15
CA LEU A 60 -3.38 11.07 13.77
C LEU A 60 -2.01 10.38 13.60
N LYS A 61 -1.51 9.75 14.66
CA LYS A 61 -0.23 9.02 14.67
C LYS A 61 -0.32 7.74 15.51
N GLY A 62 0.57 6.79 15.26
CA GLY A 62 0.73 5.61 16.11
C GLY A 62 -0.57 4.84 16.30
N GLU A 63 -0.93 4.59 17.55
CA GLU A 63 -2.15 3.82 17.88
C GLU A 63 -3.43 4.54 17.49
N ASP A 64 -3.47 5.87 17.52
CA ASP A 64 -4.68 6.63 17.16
C ASP A 64 -4.97 6.47 15.66
N LEU A 65 -3.93 6.55 14.84
CA LEU A 65 -4.01 6.30 13.40
C LEU A 65 -4.43 4.85 13.11
N GLN A 66 -3.88 3.90 13.88
CA GLN A 66 -4.25 2.49 13.73
C GLN A 66 -5.73 2.25 14.07
N ARG A 67 -6.21 2.82 15.20
CA ARG A 67 -7.62 2.70 15.62
C ARG A 67 -8.56 3.34 14.61
N PHE A 68 -8.17 4.48 14.05
CA PHE A 68 -8.90 5.15 12.98
C PHE A 68 -9.11 4.22 11.77
N PHE A 69 -8.04 3.62 11.23
CA PHE A 69 -8.17 2.69 10.11
C PHE A 69 -8.96 1.42 10.46
N ASN A 70 -8.76 0.87 11.65
CA ASN A 70 -9.46 -0.33 12.09
C ASN A 70 -10.97 -0.12 12.33
N ALA A 71 -11.42 1.14 12.47
CA ALA A 71 -12.85 1.45 12.57
C ALA A 71 -13.60 1.21 11.24
N VAL A 72 -12.88 1.16 10.11
CA VAL A 72 -13.47 0.92 8.80
C VAL A 72 -13.63 -0.58 8.55
N GLY A 73 -14.88 -0.99 8.29
CA GLY A 73 -15.19 -2.37 7.94
C GLY A 73 -14.38 -2.89 6.75
N GLY A 74 -13.79 -4.07 6.90
CA GLY A 74 -12.94 -4.69 5.87
C GLY A 74 -11.45 -4.31 5.97
N ILE A 75 -11.07 -3.40 6.87
CA ILE A 75 -9.66 -3.10 7.18
C ILE A 75 -9.22 -3.93 8.40
N GLY A 76 -8.39 -4.94 8.14
CA GLY A 76 -7.76 -5.76 9.18
C GLY A 76 -6.38 -5.24 9.60
N PRO A 77 -5.72 -5.87 10.59
CA PRO A 77 -4.43 -5.43 11.12
C PRO A 77 -3.33 -5.26 10.07
N ALA A 78 -3.24 -6.16 9.07
CA ALA A 78 -2.25 -6.06 8.00
C ALA A 78 -2.52 -4.84 7.11
N THR A 79 -3.75 -4.67 6.64
CA THR A 79 -4.15 -3.52 5.82
C THR A 79 -3.97 -2.21 6.55
N SER A 80 -4.31 -2.16 7.85
CA SER A 80 -4.07 -0.99 8.70
C SER A 80 -2.59 -0.64 8.80
N ALA A 81 -1.71 -1.63 9.03
CA ALA A 81 -0.26 -1.40 9.03
C ALA A 81 0.26 -0.88 7.68
N TYR A 82 -0.28 -1.37 6.56
CA TYR A 82 0.06 -0.85 5.23
C TYR A 82 -0.37 0.61 5.05
N LEU A 83 -1.60 0.95 5.42
CA LEU A 83 -2.12 2.33 5.35
C LEU A 83 -1.34 3.29 6.26
N MET A 84 -0.98 2.85 7.47
CA MET A 84 -0.11 3.60 8.37
C MET A 84 1.24 3.92 7.72
N ALA A 85 1.86 2.96 7.03
CA ALA A 85 3.13 3.17 6.34
C ALA A 85 3.01 4.20 5.21
N LEU A 86 1.90 4.20 4.45
CA LEU A 86 1.62 5.23 3.44
C LEU A 86 1.44 6.63 4.04
N HIS A 87 0.93 6.71 5.28
CA HIS A 87 0.84 7.94 6.07
C HIS A 87 2.15 8.31 6.80
N GLY A 88 3.26 7.60 6.53
CA GLY A 88 4.58 7.88 7.09
C GLY A 88 4.85 7.23 8.45
N ASP A 89 3.93 6.43 8.98
CA ASP A 89 4.15 5.63 10.19
C ASP A 89 4.56 4.20 9.82
N ALA A 90 5.88 4.01 9.68
CA ALA A 90 6.50 2.73 9.34
C ALA A 90 6.75 1.82 10.56
N SER A 91 6.15 2.10 11.72
CA SER A 91 6.42 1.38 12.97
C SER A 91 5.86 -0.04 13.03
N ARG A 92 4.98 -0.40 12.08
CA ARG A 92 4.30 -1.70 12.01
C ARG A 92 4.47 -2.29 10.61
N LEU A 93 4.66 -3.60 10.53
CA LEU A 93 4.80 -4.30 9.26
C LEU A 93 3.46 -4.88 8.81
N SER A 94 3.08 -4.63 7.56
CA SER A 94 1.96 -5.34 6.93
C SER A 94 2.39 -6.75 6.54
N ILE A 95 2.08 -7.73 7.37
CA ILE A 95 2.45 -9.13 7.13
C ILE A 95 1.33 -9.83 6.36
N ASP A 96 1.51 -9.97 5.05
CA ASP A 96 0.66 -10.75 4.16
C ASP A 96 1.39 -11.98 3.60
N SER A 97 0.75 -12.69 2.67
CA SER A 97 1.35 -13.88 2.04
C SER A 97 2.62 -13.56 1.24
N ALA A 98 2.74 -12.37 0.65
CA ALA A 98 3.92 -11.97 -0.11
C ALA A 98 5.10 -11.68 0.82
N VAL A 99 4.86 -10.97 1.93
CA VAL A 99 5.86 -10.76 2.99
C VAL A 99 6.34 -12.09 3.57
N ILE A 100 5.41 -13.01 3.85
CA ILE A 100 5.75 -14.35 4.35
C ILE A 100 6.58 -15.12 3.32
N ALA A 101 6.22 -15.09 2.04
CA ALA A 101 6.95 -15.78 0.98
C ALA A 101 8.37 -15.21 0.80
N PHE A 102 8.49 -13.88 0.81
CA PHE A 102 9.78 -13.18 0.78
C PHE A 102 10.66 -13.60 1.97
N CYS A 103 10.14 -13.48 3.19
CA CYS A 103 10.88 -13.83 4.40
C CYS A 103 11.26 -15.31 4.41
N SER A 104 10.36 -16.20 3.98
CA SER A 104 10.62 -17.63 3.84
C SER A 104 11.89 -17.88 3.04
N ARG A 105 12.03 -17.24 1.88
CA ARG A 105 13.18 -17.39 0.98
C ARG A 105 14.45 -16.73 1.53
N VAL A 106 14.35 -15.48 1.97
CA VAL A 106 15.53 -14.65 2.30
C VAL A 106 16.06 -14.92 3.71
N HIS A 107 15.17 -15.11 4.70
CA HIS A 107 15.54 -15.14 6.12
C HIS A 107 15.35 -16.50 6.78
N PHE A 108 14.56 -17.39 6.19
CA PHE A 108 14.19 -18.68 6.80
C PHE A 108 14.54 -19.91 5.95
N GLY A 109 15.42 -19.77 4.95
CA GLY A 109 15.97 -20.90 4.19
C GLY A 109 14.92 -21.75 3.47
N GLY A 110 13.82 -21.14 3.03
CA GLY A 110 12.70 -21.80 2.36
C GLY A 110 11.59 -22.27 3.31
N ARG A 111 11.78 -22.25 4.63
CA ARG A 111 10.72 -22.59 5.60
C ARG A 111 9.72 -21.44 5.71
N LYS A 112 8.43 -21.72 5.53
CA LYS A 112 7.34 -20.75 5.74
C LYS A 112 7.29 -20.28 7.20
N PRO A 113 7.63 -19.02 7.52
CA PRO A 113 7.56 -18.51 8.88
C PRO A 113 6.13 -18.20 9.29
N ARG A 114 5.83 -18.25 10.59
CA ARG A 114 4.59 -17.70 11.14
C ARG A 114 4.67 -16.17 11.16
N PRO A 115 3.55 -15.44 11.10
CA PRO A 115 3.55 -13.97 11.19
C PRO A 115 4.31 -13.43 12.41
N ALA A 116 4.20 -14.08 13.56
CA ALA A 116 4.94 -13.68 14.77
C ALA A 116 6.46 -13.84 14.66
N GLU A 117 6.96 -14.74 13.82
CA GLU A 117 8.40 -14.88 13.54
C GLU A 117 8.89 -13.73 12.66
N VAL A 118 8.09 -13.34 11.66
CA VAL A 118 8.36 -12.19 10.79
C VAL A 118 8.34 -10.89 11.60
N GLU A 119 7.34 -10.69 12.47
CA GLU A 119 7.29 -9.51 13.33
C GLU A 119 8.53 -9.39 14.22
N ARG A 120 8.99 -10.51 14.79
CA ARG A 120 10.17 -10.56 15.65
C ARG A 120 11.45 -10.23 14.88
N LEU A 121 11.58 -10.69 13.64
CA LEU A 121 12.71 -10.40 12.76
C LEU A 121 12.89 -8.89 12.58
N TYR A 122 11.79 -8.16 12.33
CA TYR A 122 11.85 -6.72 12.09
C TYR A 122 11.78 -5.88 13.38
N HIS A 123 11.34 -6.44 14.50
CA HIS A 123 11.15 -5.71 15.77
C HIS A 123 12.35 -4.81 16.16
N ARG A 124 13.58 -5.28 15.92
CA ARG A 124 14.83 -4.55 16.23
C ARG A 124 14.93 -3.18 15.55
N PHE A 125 14.21 -2.95 14.45
CA PHE A 125 14.23 -1.70 13.70
C PHE A 125 13.25 -0.65 14.25
N GLY A 126 12.53 -0.94 15.34
CA GLY A 126 11.76 0.05 16.08
C GLY A 126 10.66 0.68 15.24
N ARG A 127 10.75 2.00 15.00
CA ARG A 127 9.77 2.76 14.21
C ARG A 127 9.93 2.61 12.68
N TRP A 128 10.96 1.90 12.23
CA TRP A 128 11.33 1.78 10.82
C TRP A 128 11.06 0.38 10.25
N ARG A 129 10.30 -0.47 10.97
CA ARG A 129 10.04 -1.88 10.61
C ARG A 129 9.60 -2.06 9.16
N ALA A 130 8.54 -1.36 8.76
CA ALA A 130 8.02 -1.47 7.39
C ALA A 130 9.00 -0.96 6.35
N LEU A 131 9.69 0.15 6.66
CA LEU A 131 10.61 0.78 5.73
C LEU A 131 11.83 -0.11 5.46
N VAL A 132 12.39 -0.74 6.50
CA VAL A 132 13.50 -1.69 6.35
C VAL A 132 13.08 -2.90 5.53
N TYR A 133 11.90 -3.48 5.81
CA TYR A 133 11.34 -4.54 4.98
C TYR A 133 11.23 -4.11 3.51
N TRP A 134 10.69 -2.92 3.23
CA TRP A 134 10.54 -2.41 1.86
C TRP A 134 11.89 -2.26 1.16
N PHE A 135 12.92 -1.76 1.83
CA PHE A 135 14.26 -1.68 1.24
C PHE A 135 14.87 -3.06 0.99
N GLU A 136 14.76 -4.00 1.93
CA GLU A 136 15.21 -5.39 1.69
C GLU A 136 14.48 -6.01 0.50
N PHE A 137 13.15 -5.88 0.44
CA PHE A 137 12.35 -6.37 -0.68
C PHE A 137 12.79 -5.76 -2.01
N LEU A 138 12.96 -4.44 -2.06
CA LEU A 138 13.39 -3.74 -3.27
C LEU A 138 14.79 -4.18 -3.72
N LEU A 139 15.73 -4.34 -2.80
CA LEU A 139 17.11 -4.73 -3.12
C LEU A 139 17.24 -6.17 -3.59
N GLU A 140 16.42 -7.08 -3.07
CA GLU A 140 16.47 -8.50 -3.39
C GLU A 140 15.62 -8.89 -4.61
N GLU A 141 14.46 -8.25 -4.81
CA GLU A 141 13.49 -8.67 -5.84
C GLU A 141 13.48 -7.74 -7.07
N TRP A 142 13.59 -6.42 -6.85
CA TRP A 142 13.38 -5.43 -7.91
C TRP A 142 14.68 -4.88 -8.49
N TRP A 143 15.62 -4.49 -7.64
CA TRP A 143 16.85 -3.83 -8.03
C TRP A 143 17.77 -4.68 -8.94
N PRO A 144 17.89 -6.01 -8.76
CA PRO A 144 18.69 -6.84 -9.66
C PRO A 144 18.17 -6.82 -11.11
N GLN A 145 16.88 -6.53 -11.32
CA GLN A 145 16.26 -6.43 -12.65
C GLN A 145 16.53 -5.08 -13.34
N ILE A 146 16.80 -4.01 -12.58
CA ILE A 146 17.08 -2.66 -13.11
C ILE A 146 18.51 -2.55 -13.65
N ARG A 147 19.45 -3.39 -13.18
CA ARG A 147 20.84 -3.44 -13.69
C ARG A 147 20.99 -4.06 -15.09
N VAL A 148 19.92 -4.56 -15.70
CA VAL A 148 19.94 -5.05 -17.08
C VAL A 148 19.39 -3.98 -18.02
N VAL A 149 20.04 -2.81 -18.05
CA VAL A 149 20.00 -1.96 -19.25
C VAL A 149 21.32 -2.24 -19.97
N PRO A 150 21.30 -2.94 -21.12
CA PRO A 150 22.50 -3.12 -21.92
C PRO A 150 23.11 -1.75 -22.24
N ASP A 151 24.42 -1.64 -22.07
CA ASP A 151 25.23 -0.43 -22.28
C ASP A 151 25.12 0.15 -23.72
N GLU A 152 24.48 -0.59 -24.63
CA GLU A 152 24.34 -0.25 -26.06
C GLU A 152 23.42 0.95 -26.35
N LYS A 153 22.75 1.54 -25.35
CA LYS A 153 21.93 2.75 -25.54
C LYS A 153 22.47 4.02 -24.88
N CYS A 154 23.73 4.03 -24.42
CA CYS A 154 24.40 5.30 -24.12
C CYS A 154 25.09 5.83 -25.39
N GLY A 155 24.30 6.45 -26.28
CA GLY A 155 24.78 7.07 -27.52
C GLY A 155 25.61 8.35 -27.32
N LEU A 156 26.47 8.41 -26.30
CA LEU A 156 27.47 9.46 -26.16
C LEU A 156 28.67 9.07 -27.01
N ARG A 157 28.65 9.51 -28.28
CA ARG A 157 29.85 9.53 -29.12
C ARG A 157 30.88 10.39 -28.41
N SER A 158 31.97 9.79 -27.96
CA SER A 158 33.17 10.52 -27.61
C SER A 158 33.69 11.23 -28.87
N THR A 159 33.39 12.51 -29.03
CA THR A 159 34.16 13.36 -29.93
C THR A 159 35.52 13.57 -29.28
N GLY A 160 36.47 12.70 -29.60
CA GLY A 160 37.88 12.96 -29.40
C GLY A 160 38.26 14.15 -30.27
N GLY A 161 38.44 15.31 -29.64
CA GLY A 161 39.21 16.39 -30.22
C GLY A 161 40.68 16.15 -29.91
N GLU A 162 41.44 15.75 -30.93
CA GLU A 162 42.90 15.87 -30.90
C GLU A 162 43.27 17.36 -30.94
N VAL A 163 44.26 17.72 -30.13
CA VAL A 163 44.94 19.03 -30.07
C VAL A 163 46.13 19.00 -31.02
#